data_AF-A0A209D7A4-F1
#
_entry.id   AF-A0A209D7A4-F1
#
_cell.length_a   1.000
_cell.length_b   1.000
_cell.length_c   1.000
_cell.angle_alpha   90.00
_cell.angle_beta   90.00
_cell.angle_gamma   90.00
#
_symmetry.space_group_name_H-M   'P 1'
#
loop_
_entity.id
_entity.type
_entity.pdbx_description
1 polymer ?
#
loop_
_entity_poly.entity_id
_entity_poly.type
_entity_poly.pdbx_seq_one_letter_code
_entity_poly.pdbx_strand_id
1 'polypeptide(L)'
;MSELVNQITALERKVRESDEARQTADRLWDATEDVLDELRSLESSFYTFSSDIDGFIGDNDYPAVERAAYEIQGALAAQHLLPLVRRAMLLLAFREGSSLPALGVMESVPDVAPGDAAHPSLTWGELMRDSERDLASSEESLRKIWCDEGDEAELDEHLHDARFEAIRDRATRAGRQVIALCDYVAQLVPELVRCTERLLVDEALRAVAVLDAAGDEAPKAYKVYEAALSEQYEQSPGSLGVMGEHLMQFESWMRSQL
;
A
#
# COMPACT_ATOMS: atom_id res chain seq x y z
N MET A 1 48.58 21.75 -49.08
CA MET A 1 48.41 20.42 -48.45
C MET A 1 48.20 20.50 -46.93
N SER A 2 48.90 21.37 -46.17
CA SER A 2 48.74 21.42 -44.69
C SER A 2 47.38 21.95 -44.22
N GLU A 3 46.77 22.88 -44.95
CA GLU A 3 45.48 23.48 -44.56
C GLU A 3 44.30 22.49 -44.66
N LEU A 4 44.34 21.62 -45.66
CA LEU A 4 43.35 20.57 -45.89
C LEU A 4 43.50 19.44 -44.86
N VAL A 5 44.74 19.10 -44.48
CA VAL A 5 45.01 18.16 -43.38
C VAL A 5 44.50 18.71 -42.05
N ASN A 6 44.75 20.00 -41.75
CA ASN A 6 44.24 20.62 -40.53
C ASN A 6 42.70 20.66 -40.48
N GLN A 7 42.04 20.90 -41.62
CA GLN A 7 40.58 20.85 -41.72
C GLN A 7 40.04 19.44 -41.51
N ILE A 8 40.68 18.41 -42.09
CA ILE A 8 40.31 17.00 -41.87
C ILE A 8 40.47 16.62 -40.40
N THR A 9 41.60 16.93 -39.77
CA THR A 9 41.83 16.63 -38.34
C THR A 9 40.84 17.36 -37.43
N ALA A 10 40.47 18.61 -37.76
CA ALA A 10 39.43 19.33 -37.02
C ALA A 10 38.04 18.69 -37.21
N LEU A 11 37.75 18.15 -38.39
CA LEU A 11 36.51 17.42 -38.68
C LEU A 11 36.46 16.10 -37.91
N GLU A 12 37.54 15.31 -37.95
CA GLU A 12 37.65 14.03 -37.22
C GLU A 12 37.46 14.22 -35.71
N ARG A 13 38.03 15.30 -35.15
CA ARG A 13 37.81 15.66 -33.75
C ARG A 13 36.34 15.96 -33.46
N LYS A 14 35.68 16.76 -34.31
CA LYS A 14 34.24 17.07 -34.15
C LYS A 14 33.37 15.82 -34.28
N VAL A 15 33.72 14.89 -35.16
CA VAL A 15 33.00 13.61 -35.30
C VAL A 15 33.15 12.80 -34.02
N ARG A 16 34.37 12.67 -33.47
CA ARG A 16 34.59 11.98 -32.19
C ARG A 16 33.82 12.65 -31.04
N GLU A 17 33.88 13.96 -30.91
CA GLU A 17 33.14 14.72 -29.89
C GLU A 17 31.61 14.50 -30.06
N SER A 18 31.11 14.43 -31.30
CA SER A 18 29.70 14.13 -31.59
C SER A 18 29.31 12.69 -31.24
N ASP A 19 30.18 11.71 -31.50
CA ASP A 19 29.93 10.31 -31.16
C ASP A 19 29.91 10.09 -29.63
N GLU A 20 30.83 10.75 -28.91
CA GLU A 20 30.88 10.74 -27.44
C GLU A 20 29.65 11.43 -26.83
N ALA A 21 29.22 12.56 -27.40
CA ALA A 21 27.99 13.24 -27.00
C ALA A 21 26.76 12.36 -27.23
N ARG A 22 26.68 11.68 -28.38
CA ARG A 22 25.58 10.75 -28.68
C ARG A 22 25.56 9.59 -27.69
N GLN A 23 26.70 8.95 -27.43
CA GLN A 23 26.77 7.84 -26.48
C GLN A 23 26.36 8.27 -25.06
N THR A 24 26.71 9.50 -24.67
CA THR A 24 26.30 10.05 -23.37
C THR A 24 24.79 10.32 -23.34
N ALA A 25 24.23 10.87 -24.41
CA ALA A 25 22.79 11.08 -24.54
C ALA A 25 22.00 9.77 -24.52
N ASP A 26 22.47 8.73 -25.21
CA ASP A 26 21.84 7.40 -25.21
C ASP A 26 21.82 6.81 -23.79
N ARG A 27 22.94 6.86 -23.05
CA ARG A 27 22.98 6.40 -21.66
C ARG A 27 22.05 7.17 -20.73
N LEU A 28 21.90 8.48 -20.97
CA LEU A 28 20.97 9.32 -20.20
C LEU A 28 19.52 8.98 -20.53
N TRP A 29 19.23 8.65 -21.79
CA TRP A 29 17.92 8.19 -22.22
C TRP A 29 17.53 6.91 -21.49
N ASP A 30 18.39 5.89 -21.55
CA ASP A 30 18.18 4.61 -20.85
C ASP A 30 17.99 4.84 -19.35
N ALA A 31 18.88 5.62 -18.72
CA ALA A 31 18.78 5.93 -17.30
C ALA A 31 17.52 6.72 -16.92
N THR A 32 16.92 7.48 -17.85
CA THR A 32 15.67 8.19 -17.61
C THR A 32 14.50 7.21 -17.64
N GLU A 33 14.44 6.35 -18.64
CA GLU A 33 13.37 5.35 -18.74
C GLU A 33 13.46 4.32 -17.62
N ASP A 34 14.65 3.87 -17.22
CA ASP A 34 14.82 2.94 -16.09
C ASP A 34 14.18 3.47 -14.80
N VAL A 35 14.37 4.76 -14.51
CA VAL A 35 13.82 5.39 -13.29
C VAL A 35 12.32 5.62 -13.40
N LEU A 36 11.82 5.97 -14.58
CA LEU A 36 10.38 6.11 -14.81
C LEU A 36 9.67 4.76 -14.76
N ASP A 37 10.30 3.70 -15.27
CA ASP A 37 9.78 2.34 -15.18
C ASP A 37 9.73 1.85 -13.74
N GLU A 38 10.71 2.21 -12.90
CA GLU A 38 10.66 1.96 -11.46
C GLU A 38 9.43 2.62 -10.82
N LEU A 39 9.15 3.90 -11.13
CA LEU A 39 7.94 4.59 -10.64
C LEU A 39 6.64 3.97 -11.18
N ARG A 40 6.59 3.64 -12.47
CA ARG A 40 5.43 3.00 -13.11
C ARG A 40 5.17 1.60 -12.54
N SER A 41 6.23 0.89 -12.13
CA SER A 41 6.11 -0.47 -11.59
C SER A 41 5.36 -0.52 -10.26
N LEU A 42 5.39 0.57 -9.48
CA LEU A 42 4.69 0.68 -8.20
C LEU A 42 3.20 0.33 -8.34
N GLU A 43 2.52 0.84 -9.36
CA GLU A 43 1.10 0.56 -9.60
C GLU A 43 0.85 -0.96 -9.69
N SER A 44 1.63 -1.65 -10.51
CA SER A 44 1.51 -3.10 -10.69
C SER A 44 1.85 -3.88 -9.41
N SER A 45 2.83 -3.42 -8.63
CA SER A 45 3.18 -3.99 -7.34
C SER A 45 2.01 -3.88 -6.35
N PHE A 46 1.30 -2.76 -6.32
CA PHE A 46 0.16 -2.58 -5.42
C PHE A 46 -1.07 -3.41 -5.79
N TYR A 47 -1.33 -3.64 -7.09
CA TYR A 47 -2.34 -4.63 -7.48
C TYR A 47 -1.94 -6.06 -7.08
N THR A 48 -0.64 -6.37 -7.11
CA THR A 48 -0.12 -7.68 -6.69
C THR A 48 -0.26 -7.84 -5.18
N PHE A 49 0.15 -6.84 -4.39
CA PHE A 49 -0.07 -6.82 -2.94
C PHE A 49 -1.54 -6.97 -2.57
N SER A 50 -2.45 -6.26 -3.26
CA SER A 50 -3.90 -6.37 -3.05
C SER A 50 -4.38 -7.83 -3.20
N SER A 51 -3.95 -8.52 -4.26
CA SER A 51 -4.27 -9.93 -4.50
C SER A 51 -3.64 -10.88 -3.48
N ASP A 52 -2.37 -10.65 -3.12
CA ASP A 52 -1.65 -11.51 -2.17
C ASP A 52 -2.27 -11.40 -0.77
N ILE A 53 -2.61 -10.19 -0.34
CA ILE A 53 -3.25 -9.93 0.96
C ILE A 53 -4.64 -10.58 1.04
N ASP A 54 -5.43 -10.55 -0.04
CA ASP A 54 -6.72 -11.26 -0.08
C ASP A 54 -6.53 -12.77 0.12
N GLY A 55 -5.51 -13.35 -0.52
CA GLY A 55 -5.10 -14.74 -0.30
C GLY A 55 -4.70 -15.02 1.16
N PHE A 56 -3.84 -14.19 1.74
CA PHE A 56 -3.39 -14.34 3.12
C PHE A 56 -4.53 -14.20 4.14
N ILE A 57 -5.48 -13.29 3.91
CA ILE A 57 -6.68 -13.16 4.75
C ILE A 57 -7.54 -14.42 4.62
N GLY A 58 -7.77 -14.91 3.40
CA GLY A 58 -8.53 -16.14 3.16
C GLY A 58 -7.91 -17.37 3.84
N ASP A 59 -6.57 -17.44 3.85
CA ASP A 59 -5.79 -18.52 4.47
C ASP A 59 -5.54 -18.33 5.97
N ASN A 60 -5.99 -17.22 6.56
CA ASN A 60 -5.73 -16.87 7.96
C ASN A 60 -4.22 -16.73 8.30
N ASP A 61 -3.40 -16.32 7.33
CA ASP A 61 -1.95 -16.08 7.48
C ASP A 61 -1.66 -14.63 7.91
N TYR A 62 -1.97 -14.33 9.17
CA TYR A 62 -1.81 -12.99 9.73
C TYR A 62 -0.36 -12.48 9.76
N PRO A 63 0.67 -13.32 9.98
CA PRO A 63 2.06 -12.90 9.82
C PRO A 63 2.41 -12.48 8.38
N ALA A 64 1.81 -13.09 7.36
CA ALA A 64 1.97 -12.63 5.98
C ALA A 64 1.29 -11.27 5.75
N VAL A 65 0.09 -11.06 6.30
CA VAL A 65 -0.59 -9.74 6.25
C VAL A 65 0.21 -8.67 6.99
N GLU A 66 0.78 -8.98 8.16
CA GLU A 66 1.65 -8.06 8.92
C GLU A 66 2.84 -7.61 8.07
N ARG A 67 3.56 -8.59 7.50
CA ARG A 67 4.73 -8.34 6.67
C ARG A 67 4.37 -7.48 5.47
N ALA A 68 3.27 -7.81 4.79
CA ALA A 68 2.78 -7.03 3.66
C ALA A 68 2.47 -5.57 4.06
N ALA A 69 1.85 -5.33 5.22
CA ALA A 69 1.58 -3.98 5.71
C ALA A 69 2.85 -3.16 5.93
N TYR A 70 3.92 -3.76 6.48
CA TYR A 70 5.21 -3.09 6.62
C TYR A 70 5.98 -2.95 5.30
N GLU A 71 5.83 -3.89 4.36
CA GLU A 71 6.38 -3.77 3.01
C GLU A 71 5.74 -2.60 2.25
N ILE A 72 4.42 -2.44 2.38
CA ILE A 72 3.66 -1.29 1.85
C ILE A 72 4.21 0.02 2.44
N GLN A 73 4.36 0.10 3.77
CA GLN A 73 4.93 1.28 4.42
C GLN A 73 6.33 1.59 3.87
N GLY A 74 7.19 0.58 3.77
CA GLY A 74 8.56 0.74 3.28
C GLY A 74 8.61 1.20 1.82
N ALA A 75 7.75 0.67 0.96
CA ALA A 75 7.68 1.03 -0.46
C ALA A 75 7.17 2.47 -0.67
N LEU A 76 6.29 2.96 0.19
CA LEU A 76 5.68 4.28 0.08
C LEU A 76 6.39 5.37 0.88
N ALA A 77 7.32 4.99 1.75
CA ALA A 77 8.02 5.94 2.59
C ALA A 77 8.69 7.04 1.75
N ALA A 78 8.50 8.29 2.16
CA ALA A 78 9.07 9.47 1.49
C ALA A 78 10.59 9.36 1.31
N GLN A 79 11.29 8.74 2.26
CA GLN A 79 12.72 8.46 2.20
C GLN A 79 13.15 7.61 0.99
N HIS A 80 12.24 6.82 0.43
CA HIS A 80 12.47 6.02 -0.77
C HIS A 80 11.93 6.70 -2.04
N LEU A 81 10.69 7.20 -2.00
CA LEU A 81 10.04 7.80 -3.17
C LEU A 81 10.65 9.15 -3.58
N LEU A 82 11.02 10.02 -2.62
CA LEU A 82 11.52 11.36 -2.92
C LEU A 82 12.83 11.33 -3.72
N PRO A 83 13.86 10.53 -3.36
CA PRO A 83 15.05 10.37 -4.18
C PRO A 83 14.76 9.90 -5.62
N LEU A 84 13.79 8.99 -5.77
CA LEU A 84 13.41 8.41 -7.06
C LEU A 84 12.77 9.47 -7.97
N VAL A 85 11.77 10.19 -7.47
CA VAL A 85 11.10 11.29 -8.16
C VAL A 85 12.08 12.40 -8.51
N ARG A 86 12.94 12.80 -7.57
CA ARG A 86 13.97 13.82 -7.80
C ARG A 86 14.91 13.39 -8.93
N ARG A 87 15.36 12.14 -8.93
CA ARG A 87 16.24 11.61 -9.98
C ARG A 87 15.54 11.65 -11.34
N ALA A 88 14.29 11.19 -11.42
CA ALA A 88 13.50 11.24 -12.65
C ALA A 88 13.36 12.67 -13.19
N MET A 89 12.94 13.62 -12.34
CA MET A 89 12.75 15.01 -12.73
C MET A 89 14.05 15.68 -13.20
N LEU A 90 15.18 15.42 -12.55
CA LEU A 90 16.47 15.97 -12.97
C LEU A 90 16.92 15.41 -14.32
N LEU A 91 16.75 14.11 -14.53
CA LEU A 91 17.09 13.45 -15.80
C LEU A 91 16.18 13.93 -16.94
N LEU A 92 14.87 14.05 -16.68
CA LEU A 92 13.89 14.58 -17.61
C LEU A 92 14.17 16.04 -17.98
N ALA A 93 14.42 16.90 -17.00
CA ALA A 93 14.74 18.30 -17.24
C ALA A 93 16.02 18.44 -18.09
N PHE A 94 17.03 17.62 -17.82
CA PHE A 94 18.25 17.58 -18.63
C PHE A 94 17.97 17.10 -20.07
N ARG A 95 17.20 16.02 -20.22
CA ARG A 95 16.82 15.41 -21.50
C ARG A 95 16.04 16.39 -22.39
N GLU A 96 15.13 17.15 -21.81
CA GLU A 96 14.26 18.09 -22.52
C GLU A 96 14.90 19.47 -22.74
N GLY A 97 16.08 19.71 -22.16
CA GLY A 97 16.69 21.04 -22.16
C GLY A 97 15.89 22.08 -21.37
N SER A 98 15.05 21.61 -20.45
CA SER A 98 14.20 22.43 -19.59
C SER A 98 15.01 23.03 -18.44
N SER A 99 14.43 24.03 -17.76
CA SER A 99 15.04 24.56 -16.52
C SER A 99 15.13 23.47 -15.46
N LEU A 100 16.31 23.30 -14.86
CA LEU A 100 16.47 22.35 -13.76
C LEU A 100 15.60 22.77 -12.57
N PRO A 101 14.85 21.83 -11.96
CA PRO A 101 14.10 22.11 -10.75
C PRO A 101 15.03 22.54 -9.62
N ALA A 102 14.59 23.54 -8.84
CA ALA A 102 15.40 24.09 -7.75
C ALA A 102 15.66 23.00 -6.69
N LEU A 103 16.94 22.66 -6.48
CA LEU A 103 17.31 21.54 -5.61
C LEU A 103 16.78 21.67 -4.19
N GLY A 104 16.75 22.89 -3.64
CA GLY A 104 16.25 23.16 -2.29
C GLY A 104 14.74 22.98 -2.11
N VAL A 105 13.96 22.96 -3.20
CA VAL A 105 12.51 22.70 -3.15
C VAL A 105 12.23 21.19 -3.06
N MET A 106 13.16 20.34 -3.53
CA MET A 106 13.04 18.88 -3.54
C MET A 106 13.80 18.20 -2.38
N GLU A 107 14.10 18.93 -1.30
CA GLU A 107 14.79 18.37 -0.13
C GLU A 107 13.83 17.73 0.88
N SER A 108 12.57 18.15 0.87
CA SER A 108 11.55 17.64 1.79
C SER A 108 10.19 17.55 1.12
N VAL A 109 9.40 16.60 1.58
CA VAL A 109 8.00 16.45 1.23
C VAL A 109 7.17 17.47 2.04
N PRO A 110 6.16 18.14 1.44
CA PRO A 110 5.30 19.06 2.18
C PRO A 110 4.45 18.33 3.22
N ASP A 111 4.11 19.01 4.32
CA ASP A 111 3.13 18.50 5.27
C ASP A 111 1.76 18.36 4.60
N VAL A 112 1.17 17.18 4.67
CA VAL A 112 -0.21 16.94 4.21
C VAL A 112 -1.16 17.22 5.37
N ALA A 113 -2.13 18.11 5.15
CA ALA A 113 -3.18 18.29 6.13
C ALA A 113 -3.99 16.97 6.26
N PRO A 114 -4.44 16.59 7.47
CA PRO A 114 -5.19 15.34 7.68
C PRO A 114 -6.45 15.18 6.82
N GLY A 115 -6.99 16.28 6.27
CA GLY A 115 -8.15 16.26 5.37
C GLY A 115 -7.81 16.14 3.88
N ASP A 116 -6.56 16.38 3.49
CA ASP A 116 -6.10 16.27 2.10
C ASP A 116 -5.55 14.85 1.79
N ALA A 117 -5.15 14.11 2.83
CA ALA A 117 -4.82 12.69 2.77
C ALA A 117 -6.10 11.85 2.89
N ALA A 118 -6.98 11.89 1.89
CA ALA A 118 -8.23 11.13 1.86
C ALA A 118 -8.02 9.62 1.60
N HIS A 119 -6.99 9.02 2.19
CA HIS A 119 -6.79 7.59 2.13
C HIS A 119 -7.84 6.87 2.97
N PRO A 120 -8.24 5.64 2.60
CA PRO A 120 -9.10 4.82 3.44
C PRO A 120 -8.47 4.66 4.84
N SER A 121 -9.23 4.97 5.88
CA SER A 121 -8.87 4.67 7.27
C SER A 121 -10.04 4.02 7.98
N LEU A 122 -9.78 3.05 8.84
CA LEU A 122 -10.79 2.42 9.66
C LEU A 122 -10.25 2.29 11.07
N THR A 123 -10.91 2.95 12.02
CA THR A 123 -10.54 2.80 13.43
C THR A 123 -11.26 1.62 14.07
N TRP A 124 -10.65 1.03 15.11
CA TRP A 124 -11.30 -0.02 15.91
C TRP A 124 -12.69 0.41 16.42
N GLY A 125 -12.83 1.66 16.88
CA GLY A 125 -14.10 2.17 17.38
C GLY A 125 -15.19 2.31 16.33
N GLU A 126 -14.84 2.63 15.08
CA GLU A 126 -15.79 2.65 13.95
C GLU A 126 -16.21 1.24 13.57
N LEU A 127 -15.24 0.33 13.43
CA LEU A 127 -15.47 -1.06 13.12
C LEU A 127 -16.39 -1.74 14.14
N MET A 128 -16.14 -1.52 15.43
CA MET A 128 -16.99 -2.03 16.52
C MET A 128 -18.40 -1.47 16.44
N ARG A 129 -18.54 -0.15 16.28
CA ARG A 129 -19.85 0.51 16.21
C ARG A 129 -20.69 -0.01 15.05
N ASP A 130 -20.08 -0.20 13.89
CA ASP A 130 -20.78 -0.69 12.71
C ASP A 130 -21.12 -2.18 12.85
N SER A 131 -20.21 -2.99 13.39
CA SER A 131 -20.45 -4.41 13.68
C SER A 131 -21.56 -4.62 14.72
N GLU A 132 -21.60 -3.83 15.80
CA GLU A 132 -22.65 -3.89 16.82
C GLU A 132 -24.01 -3.49 16.26
N ARG A 133 -24.05 -2.49 15.38
CA ARG A 133 -25.29 -2.08 14.69
C ARG A 133 -25.82 -3.20 13.81
N ASP A 134 -24.96 -3.82 13.02
CA ASP A 134 -25.31 -4.91 12.11
C ASP A 134 -25.78 -6.15 12.90
N LEU A 135 -25.08 -6.50 14.00
CA LEU A 135 -25.47 -7.57 14.90
C LEU A 135 -26.83 -7.30 15.55
N ALA A 136 -27.08 -6.09 16.07
CA ALA A 136 -28.36 -5.75 16.68
C ALA A 136 -29.52 -5.88 15.68
N SER A 137 -29.32 -5.45 14.43
CA SER A 137 -30.30 -5.61 13.35
C SER A 137 -30.53 -7.09 13.01
N SER A 138 -29.48 -7.91 13.02
CA SER A 138 -29.57 -9.35 12.79
C SER A 138 -30.32 -10.06 13.92
N GLU A 139 -29.97 -9.80 15.18
CA GLU A 139 -30.65 -10.38 16.33
C GLU A 139 -32.14 -9.95 16.41
N GLU A 140 -32.47 -8.70 16.08
CA GLU A 140 -33.87 -8.27 16.00
C GLU A 140 -34.64 -9.05 14.94
N SER A 141 -34.01 -9.32 13.79
CA SER A 141 -34.61 -10.08 12.70
C SER A 141 -34.82 -11.54 13.08
N LEU A 142 -33.84 -12.18 13.73
CA LEU A 142 -33.96 -13.54 14.25
C LEU A 142 -35.07 -13.66 15.30
N ARG A 143 -35.11 -12.74 16.27
CA ARG A 143 -36.19 -12.73 17.28
C ARG A 143 -37.56 -12.63 16.62
N LYS A 144 -37.74 -11.80 15.58
CA LYS A 144 -39.03 -11.70 14.86
C LYS A 144 -39.45 -13.00 14.17
N ILE A 145 -38.50 -13.81 13.70
CA ILE A 145 -38.81 -15.07 13.00
C ILE A 145 -39.18 -16.16 14.02
N TRP A 146 -38.41 -16.30 15.09
CA TRP A 146 -38.56 -17.40 16.06
C TRP A 146 -39.46 -17.08 17.28
N CYS A 147 -39.83 -15.81 17.53
CA CYS A 147 -40.73 -15.44 18.64
C CYS A 147 -42.13 -16.07 18.56
N ASP A 148 -42.60 -16.42 17.36
CA ASP A 148 -43.94 -17.01 17.17
C ASP A 148 -43.94 -18.55 17.24
N GLU A 149 -42.77 -19.19 17.20
CA GLU A 149 -42.64 -20.65 17.07
C GLU A 149 -42.49 -21.39 18.41
N GLY A 150 -42.26 -20.66 19.50
CA GLY A 150 -42.18 -21.24 20.85
C GLY A 150 -40.94 -22.09 21.12
N ASP A 151 -39.93 -22.02 20.25
CA ASP A 151 -38.68 -22.77 20.35
C ASP A 151 -37.52 -21.87 20.79
N GLU A 152 -37.46 -21.61 22.10
CA GLU A 152 -36.42 -20.77 22.72
C GLU A 152 -35.01 -21.35 22.54
N ALA A 153 -34.88 -22.68 22.44
CA ALA A 153 -33.58 -23.34 22.29
C ALA A 153 -32.99 -23.13 20.89
N GLU A 154 -33.81 -23.22 19.83
CA GLU A 154 -33.38 -22.92 18.46
C GLU A 154 -33.04 -21.43 18.28
N LEU A 155 -33.80 -20.52 18.91
CA LEU A 155 -33.47 -19.10 18.90
C LEU A 155 -32.11 -18.82 19.54
N ASP A 156 -31.82 -19.43 20.69
CA ASP A 156 -30.53 -19.26 21.38
C ASP A 156 -29.35 -19.76 20.53
N GLU A 157 -29.51 -20.88 19.81
CA GLU A 157 -28.51 -21.39 18.87
C GLU A 157 -28.26 -20.39 17.72
N HIS A 158 -29.31 -19.89 17.08
CA HIS A 158 -29.18 -18.91 16.01
C HIS A 158 -28.61 -17.56 16.46
N LEU A 159 -28.92 -17.11 17.68
CA LEU A 159 -28.31 -15.91 18.26
C LEU A 159 -26.82 -16.12 18.55
N HIS A 160 -26.44 -17.32 18.99
CA HIS A 160 -25.03 -17.67 19.17
C HIS A 160 -24.27 -17.63 17.85
N ASP A 161 -24.82 -18.27 16.81
CA ASP A 161 -24.24 -18.26 15.46
C ASP A 161 -24.11 -16.84 14.90
N ALA A 162 -25.15 -16.00 15.04
CA ALA A 162 -25.13 -14.62 14.56
C ALA A 162 -24.03 -13.78 15.23
N ARG A 163 -23.80 -13.97 16.53
CA ARG A 163 -22.70 -13.31 17.26
C ARG A 163 -21.35 -13.77 16.75
N PHE A 164 -21.19 -15.07 16.53
CA PHE A 164 -19.97 -15.64 16.00
C PHE A 164 -19.65 -15.12 14.59
N GLU A 165 -20.67 -15.09 13.73
CA GLU A 165 -20.57 -14.53 12.37
C GLU A 165 -20.22 -13.03 12.39
N ALA A 166 -20.77 -12.26 13.32
CA ALA A 166 -20.42 -10.85 13.45
C ALA A 166 -18.94 -10.62 13.79
N ILE A 167 -18.34 -11.51 14.58
CA ILE A 167 -16.90 -11.47 14.90
C ILE A 167 -16.05 -11.81 13.66
N ARG A 168 -16.43 -12.87 12.92
CA ARG A 168 -15.73 -13.26 11.69
C ARG A 168 -15.83 -12.18 10.61
N ASP A 169 -17.01 -11.58 10.43
CA ASP A 169 -17.23 -10.47 9.51
C ASP A 169 -16.39 -9.25 9.91
N ARG A 170 -16.27 -8.97 11.21
CA ARG A 170 -15.41 -7.88 11.72
C ARG A 170 -13.95 -8.08 11.33
N ALA A 171 -13.40 -9.28 11.53
CA ALA A 171 -12.04 -9.61 11.12
C ALA A 171 -11.86 -9.47 9.60
N THR A 172 -12.83 -9.96 8.82
CA THR A 172 -12.83 -9.83 7.35
C THR A 172 -12.83 -8.36 6.90
N ARG A 173 -13.69 -7.52 7.49
CA ARG A 173 -13.75 -6.08 7.18
C ARG A 173 -12.46 -5.36 7.56
N ALA A 174 -11.87 -5.70 8.70
CA ALA A 174 -10.59 -5.13 9.11
C ALA A 174 -9.45 -5.52 8.15
N GLY A 175 -9.40 -6.78 7.70
CA GLY A 175 -8.42 -7.23 6.71
C GLY A 175 -8.59 -6.51 5.37
N ARG A 176 -9.84 -6.35 4.91
CA ARG A 176 -10.15 -5.61 3.67
C ARG A 176 -9.73 -4.14 3.70
N GLN A 177 -9.54 -3.55 4.88
CA GLN A 177 -9.01 -2.20 4.98
C GLN A 177 -7.58 -2.09 4.41
N VAL A 178 -6.75 -3.12 4.61
CA VAL A 178 -5.39 -3.15 4.07
C VAL A 178 -5.43 -3.25 2.54
N ILE A 179 -6.35 -4.06 2.00
CA ILE A 179 -6.61 -4.15 0.56
C ILE A 179 -7.06 -2.81 -0.02
N ALA A 180 -8.00 -2.13 0.65
CA ALA A 180 -8.49 -0.82 0.22
C ALA A 180 -7.38 0.25 0.15
N LEU A 181 -6.39 0.18 1.05
CA LEU A 181 -5.20 1.03 0.98
C LEU A 181 -4.35 0.73 -0.26
N CYS A 182 -4.13 -0.53 -0.61
CA CYS A 182 -3.43 -0.91 -1.84
C CYS A 182 -4.13 -0.36 -3.09
N ASP A 183 -5.45 -0.52 -3.17
CA ASP A 183 -6.24 -0.05 -4.30
C ASP A 183 -6.20 1.49 -4.41
N TYR A 184 -6.27 2.19 -3.28
CA TYR A 184 -6.12 3.64 -3.22
C TYR A 184 -4.75 4.09 -3.72
N VAL A 185 -3.67 3.44 -3.28
CA VAL A 185 -2.30 3.73 -3.70
C VAL A 185 -2.12 3.50 -5.19
N ALA A 186 -2.61 2.37 -5.72
CA ALA A 186 -2.53 2.05 -7.14
C ALA A 186 -3.21 3.13 -8.00
N GLN A 187 -4.30 3.75 -7.52
CA GLN A 187 -4.97 4.86 -8.21
C GLN A 187 -4.16 6.17 -8.21
N LEU A 188 -3.27 6.37 -7.22
CA LEU A 188 -2.46 7.59 -7.09
C LEU A 188 -1.13 7.54 -7.86
N VAL A 189 -0.55 6.34 -8.04
CA VAL A 189 0.73 6.18 -8.74
C VAL A 189 0.71 6.81 -10.16
N PRO A 190 -0.33 6.63 -11.00
CA PRO A 190 -0.38 7.27 -12.31
C PRO A 190 -0.28 8.80 -12.25
N GLU A 191 -0.84 9.42 -11.23
CA GLU A 191 -0.77 10.88 -11.03
C GLU A 191 0.64 11.32 -10.63
N LEU A 192 1.31 10.57 -9.75
CA LEU A 192 2.72 10.81 -9.42
C LEU A 192 3.61 10.73 -10.67
N VAL A 193 3.44 9.68 -11.47
CA VAL A 193 4.19 9.48 -12.73
C VAL A 193 3.93 10.65 -13.67
N ARG A 194 2.66 11.02 -13.88
CA ARG A 194 2.27 12.14 -14.75
C ARG A 194 2.89 13.47 -14.30
N CYS A 195 2.88 13.76 -13.00
CA CYS A 195 3.48 14.99 -12.47
C CYS A 195 5.00 14.98 -12.65
N THR A 196 5.63 13.83 -12.45
CA THR A 196 7.07 13.63 -12.65
C THR A 196 7.47 13.85 -14.11
N GLU A 197 6.77 13.20 -15.04
CA GLU A 197 7.01 13.33 -16.49
C GLU A 197 6.82 14.76 -17.00
N ARG A 198 5.94 15.54 -16.37
CA ARG A 198 5.65 16.93 -16.75
C ARG A 198 6.46 17.97 -15.98
N LEU A 199 7.42 17.54 -15.14
CA LEU A 199 8.24 18.41 -14.30
C LEU A 199 7.40 19.33 -13.39
N LEU A 200 6.25 18.85 -12.94
CA LEU A 200 5.36 19.53 -12.00
C LEU A 200 5.83 19.24 -10.57
N VAL A 201 6.84 19.99 -10.13
CA VAL A 201 7.57 19.74 -8.86
C VAL A 201 6.62 19.73 -7.66
N ASP A 202 5.82 20.78 -7.49
CA ASP A 202 4.96 20.93 -6.30
C ASP A 202 3.90 19.82 -6.24
N GLU A 203 3.30 19.48 -7.39
CA GLU A 203 2.30 18.43 -7.51
C GLU A 203 2.90 17.04 -7.27
N ALA A 204 4.09 16.75 -7.78
CA ALA A 204 4.75 15.48 -7.54
C ALA A 204 5.15 15.32 -6.07
N LEU A 205 5.65 16.39 -5.43
CA LEU A 205 5.98 16.38 -4.01
C LEU A 205 4.73 16.16 -3.15
N ARG A 206 3.59 16.76 -3.50
CA ARG A 206 2.30 16.47 -2.84
C ARG A 206 1.86 15.02 -3.06
N ALA A 207 2.02 14.47 -4.26
CA ALA A 207 1.69 13.07 -4.51
C ALA A 207 2.54 12.12 -3.67
N VAL A 208 3.86 12.38 -3.55
CA VAL A 208 4.73 11.63 -2.63
C VAL A 208 4.25 11.75 -1.19
N ALA A 209 3.85 12.94 -0.76
CA ALA A 209 3.33 13.19 0.58
C ALA A 209 2.07 12.37 0.90
N VAL A 210 1.14 12.32 -0.05
CA VAL A 210 -0.10 11.55 0.09
C VAL A 210 0.19 10.04 0.11
N LEU A 211 1.14 9.58 -0.70
CA LEU A 211 1.58 8.19 -0.72
C LEU A 211 2.26 7.78 0.59
N ASP A 212 3.15 8.63 1.12
CA ASP A 212 3.82 8.44 2.41
C ASP A 212 2.80 8.33 3.56
N ALA A 213 1.82 9.24 3.60
CA ALA A 213 0.74 9.19 4.57
C ALA A 213 -0.10 7.90 4.48
N ALA A 214 -0.40 7.43 3.26
CA ALA A 214 -1.08 6.16 3.04
C ALA A 214 -0.22 4.96 3.48
N GLY A 215 1.09 5.01 3.25
CA GLY A 215 2.05 4.01 3.74
C GLY A 215 2.07 3.92 5.27
N ASP A 216 2.02 5.06 5.95
CA ASP A 216 1.94 5.13 7.42
C ASP A 216 0.62 4.60 7.99
N GLU A 217 -0.43 4.52 7.17
CA GLU A 217 -1.70 3.92 7.56
C GLU A 217 -1.70 2.39 7.51
N ALA A 218 -0.90 1.77 6.64
CA ALA A 218 -0.91 0.33 6.44
C ALA A 218 -0.62 -0.48 7.73
N PRO A 219 0.41 -0.17 8.54
CA PRO A 219 0.62 -0.85 9.83
C PRO A 219 -0.53 -0.61 10.82
N LYS A 220 -1.17 0.56 10.79
CA LYS A 220 -2.31 0.87 11.68
C LYS A 220 -3.54 0.06 11.29
N ALA A 221 -3.82 -0.07 10.00
CA ALA A 221 -4.87 -0.93 9.48
C ALA A 221 -4.63 -2.40 9.87
N TYR A 222 -3.38 -2.87 9.80
CA TYR A 222 -3.02 -4.19 10.32
C TYR A 222 -3.30 -4.33 11.82
N LYS A 223 -3.03 -3.32 12.65
CA LYS A 223 -3.35 -3.39 14.09
C LYS A 223 -4.85 -3.50 14.39
N VAL A 224 -5.70 -2.91 13.55
CA VAL A 224 -7.15 -3.11 13.66
C VAL A 224 -7.55 -4.53 13.27
N TYR A 225 -6.90 -5.10 12.25
CA TYR A 225 -7.09 -6.49 11.86
C TYR A 225 -6.62 -7.47 12.95
N GLU A 226 -5.43 -7.27 13.51
CA GLU A 226 -4.87 -8.06 14.61
C GLU A 226 -5.81 -8.08 15.83
N ALA A 227 -6.39 -6.94 16.18
CA ALA A 227 -7.37 -6.85 17.27
C ALA A 227 -8.63 -7.68 16.99
N ALA A 228 -9.17 -7.60 15.77
CA ALA A 228 -10.35 -8.37 15.37
C ALA A 228 -10.08 -9.89 15.38
N LEU A 229 -8.89 -10.30 14.95
CA LEU A 229 -8.46 -11.70 14.97
C LEU A 229 -8.24 -12.24 16.37
N SER A 230 -7.71 -11.42 17.26
CA SER A 230 -7.52 -11.78 18.67
C SER A 230 -8.87 -12.07 19.32
N GLU A 231 -9.88 -11.25 19.05
CA GLU A 231 -11.25 -11.52 19.52
C GLU A 231 -11.84 -12.79 18.91
N GLN A 232 -11.64 -13.02 17.60
CA GLN A 232 -12.08 -14.24 16.94
C GLN A 232 -11.41 -15.49 17.56
N TYR A 233 -10.12 -15.40 17.86
CA TYR A 233 -9.37 -16.47 18.53
C TYR A 233 -9.93 -16.77 19.92
N GLU A 234 -10.17 -15.75 20.73
CA GLU A 234 -10.70 -15.90 22.10
C GLU A 234 -12.06 -16.62 22.12
N GLN A 235 -12.90 -16.36 21.11
CA GLN A 235 -14.25 -16.92 21.03
C GLN A 235 -14.27 -18.31 20.39
N SER A 236 -13.49 -18.53 19.33
CA SER A 236 -13.39 -19.83 18.66
C SER A 236 -12.02 -20.00 18.01
N PRO A 237 -11.03 -20.57 18.73
CA PRO A 237 -9.69 -20.79 18.21
C PRO A 237 -9.67 -21.59 16.89
N GLY A 238 -10.51 -22.61 16.78
CA GLY A 238 -10.59 -23.48 15.59
C GLY A 238 -11.11 -22.77 14.34
N SER A 239 -11.71 -21.59 14.48
CA SER A 239 -12.18 -20.81 13.33
C SER A 239 -11.08 -20.15 12.51
N LEU A 240 -9.85 -20.09 13.05
CA LEU A 240 -8.66 -19.59 12.35
C LEU A 240 -7.92 -20.71 11.59
N GLY A 241 -8.55 -21.88 11.43
CA GLY A 241 -7.98 -23.04 10.75
C GLY A 241 -6.66 -23.51 11.37
N VAL A 242 -5.69 -23.85 10.51
CA VAL A 242 -4.37 -24.37 10.89
C VAL A 242 -3.62 -23.42 11.82
N MET A 243 -3.76 -22.10 11.61
CA MET A 243 -3.12 -21.11 12.47
C MET A 243 -3.71 -21.12 13.89
N GLY A 244 -5.02 -21.28 14.01
CA GLY A 244 -5.71 -21.47 15.29
C GLY A 244 -5.20 -22.70 16.04
N GLU A 245 -5.02 -23.82 15.35
CA GLU A 245 -4.46 -25.06 15.92
C GLU A 245 -3.02 -24.85 16.42
N HIS A 246 -2.18 -24.16 15.65
CA HIS A 246 -0.81 -23.84 16.07
C HIS A 246 -0.77 -22.96 17.32
N LEU A 247 -1.62 -21.92 17.39
CA LEU A 247 -1.72 -21.05 18.57
C LEU A 247 -2.16 -21.85 19.80
N MET A 248 -3.18 -22.70 19.67
CA MET A 248 -3.63 -23.57 20.76
C MET A 248 -2.53 -24.53 21.25
N GLN A 249 -1.76 -25.12 20.32
CA GLN A 249 -0.62 -25.99 20.67
C GLN A 249 0.47 -25.22 21.41
N PHE A 250 0.78 -24.00 20.96
CA PHE A 250 1.74 -23.12 21.61
C PHE A 250 1.29 -22.72 23.02
N GLU A 251 0.03 -22.33 23.20
CA GLU A 251 -0.52 -22.04 24.52
C GLU A 251 -0.46 -23.24 25.46
N SER A 252 -0.83 -24.42 24.96
CA SER A 252 -0.75 -25.67 25.71
C SER A 252 0.68 -25.96 26.16
N TRP A 253 1.65 -25.77 25.27
CA TRP A 253 3.07 -25.90 25.59
C TRP A 253 3.54 -24.88 26.63
N MET A 254 3.18 -23.60 26.49
CA MET A 254 3.53 -22.57 27.48
C MET A 254 2.96 -22.90 28.87
N ARG A 255 1.69 -23.32 28.94
CA ARG A 255 1.04 -23.72 30.19
C ARG A 255 1.69 -24.95 30.82
N SER A 256 2.32 -25.82 30.02
CA SER A 256 3.06 -26.98 30.53
C SER A 256 4.43 -26.63 31.14
N GLN A 257 4.91 -25.40 30.95
CA GLN A 257 6.18 -24.91 31.51
C GLN A 257 6.03 -24.06 32.78
N LEU A 258 4.79 -23.74 33.17
CA LEU A 258 4.45 -22.99 34.39
C LEU A 258 4.09 -23.94 35.53
#